data_AF-A0AAW6AVL7-F1
#
_entry.id   AF-A0AAW6AVL7-F1
#
_cell.length_a   1.000
_cell.length_b   1.000
_cell.length_c   1.000
_cell.angle_alpha   90.00
_cell.angle_beta   90.00
_cell.angle_gamma   90.00
#
_symmetry.space_group_name_H-M   'P 1'
#
loop_
_entity.id
_entity.type
_entity.pdbx_description
1 polymer ?
#
loop_
_entity_poly.entity_id
_entity_poly.type
_entity_poly.pdbx_seq_one_letter_code
_entity_poly.pdbx_strand_id
1 'polypeptide(L)'
;MDKEIMKMAEQLKTLSNVAVLQYTNIVNDILDEKITDEQEIAFILDGMLDFCQFDEMLLLFKRVCRGLYLKHPGLVHDYILYYREMWDE
;
A
#
# COMPACT_ATOMS: atom_id res chain seq x y z
N MET A 1 -21.61 21.38 -4.67
CA MET A 1 -20.49 20.61 -4.10
C MET A 1 -19.97 21.38 -2.92
N ASP A 2 -20.00 20.77 -1.73
CA ASP A 2 -19.72 21.44 -0.46
C ASP A 2 -18.23 21.81 -0.37
N LYS A 3 -17.90 23.06 -0.03
CA LYS A 3 -16.52 23.56 0.03
C LYS A 3 -15.71 22.83 1.11
N GLU A 4 -16.35 22.41 2.19
CA GLU A 4 -15.68 21.65 3.25
C GLU A 4 -15.33 20.24 2.78
N ILE A 5 -16.18 19.60 1.98
CA ILE A 5 -15.90 18.29 1.39
C ILE A 5 -14.69 18.36 0.44
N MET A 6 -14.61 19.40 -0.40
CA MET A 6 -13.45 19.60 -1.28
C MET A 6 -12.15 19.76 -0.48
N LYS A 7 -12.18 20.58 0.57
CA LYS A 7 -11.02 20.81 1.43
C LYS A 7 -10.56 19.52 2.12
N MET A 8 -11.49 18.70 2.60
CA MET A 8 -11.16 17.38 3.17
C MET A 8 -10.53 16.45 2.12
N ALA A 9 -11.05 16.43 0.89
CA ALA A 9 -10.47 15.64 -0.20
C ALA A 9 -9.03 16.07 -0.55
N GLU A 10 -8.76 17.38 -0.58
CA GLU A 10 -7.41 17.92 -0.80
C GLU A 10 -6.43 17.54 0.33
N GLN A 11 -6.90 17.59 1.58
CA GLN A 11 -6.11 17.16 2.74
C GLN A 11 -5.80 15.66 2.69
N LEU A 12 -6.77 14.83 2.29
CA LEU A 12 -6.57 13.38 2.10
C LEU A 12 -5.54 13.11 0.99
N LYS A 13 -5.62 13.80 -0.15
CA LYS A 13 -4.61 13.64 -1.22
C LYS A 13 -3.23 14.08 -0.76
N THR A 14 -3.13 15.16 0.02
CA THR A 14 -1.86 15.61 0.60
C THR A 14 -1.27 14.56 1.54
N LEU A 15 -2.10 13.97 2.41
CA LEU A 15 -1.67 12.89 3.30
C LEU A 15 -1.18 11.67 2.52
N SER A 16 -1.91 11.28 1.47
CA SER A 16 -1.50 10.18 0.58
C SER A 16 -0.14 10.43 -0.06
N ASN A 17 0.13 11.65 -0.54
CA ASN A 17 1.44 11.99 -1.13
C ASN A 17 2.58 11.79 -0.11
N VAL A 18 2.37 12.16 1.15
CA VAL A 18 3.35 11.92 2.23
C VAL A 18 3.51 10.43 2.49
N ALA A 19 2.41 9.68 2.56
CA ALA A 19 2.43 8.23 2.75
C ALA A 19 3.23 7.53 1.63
N VAL A 20 2.98 7.87 0.36
CA VAL A 20 3.70 7.30 -0.79
C VAL A 20 5.20 7.51 -0.67
N LEU A 21 5.66 8.69 -0.26
CA LEU A 21 7.09 8.96 -0.05
C LEU A 21 7.69 8.08 1.05
N GLN A 22 6.98 7.90 2.16
CA GLN A 22 7.45 7.06 3.28
C GLN A 22 7.47 5.58 2.91
N TYR A 23 6.35 5.07 2.39
CA TYR A 23 6.24 3.68 1.95
C TYR A 23 7.21 3.34 0.83
N THR A 24 7.61 4.29 -0.02
CA THR A 24 8.60 4.01 -1.06
C THR A 24 9.92 3.53 -0.47
N ASN A 25 10.37 4.14 0.63
CA ASN A 25 11.59 3.72 1.32
C ASN A 25 11.39 2.36 1.99
N ILE A 26 10.26 2.15 2.67
CA ILE A 26 9.94 0.88 3.34
C ILE A 26 9.87 -0.28 2.33
N VAL A 27 9.22 -0.06 1.18
CA VAL A 27 9.17 -1.05 0.10
C VAL A 27 10.57 -1.36 -0.45
N ASN A 28 11.44 -0.35 -0.59
CA ASN A 28 12.82 -0.62 -0.98
C ASN A 28 13.53 -1.48 0.08
N ASP A 29 13.32 -1.23 1.37
CA ASP A 29 13.92 -2.03 2.45
C ASP A 29 13.39 -3.48 2.50
N ILE A 30 12.11 -3.70 2.17
CA ILE A 30 11.55 -5.06 1.99
C ILE A 30 12.23 -5.75 0.79
N LEU A 31 12.32 -5.06 -0.35
CA LEU A 31 12.88 -5.63 -1.59
C LEU A 31 14.40 -5.84 -1.53
N ASP A 32 15.10 -5.04 -0.73
CA ASP A 32 16.53 -5.17 -0.43
C ASP A 32 16.81 -6.20 0.70
N GLU A 33 15.77 -6.92 1.17
CA GLU A 33 15.86 -7.92 2.23
C GLU A 33 16.36 -7.37 3.59
N LYS A 34 16.17 -6.08 3.85
CA LYS A 34 16.42 -5.48 5.17
C LYS A 34 15.27 -5.71 6.13
N ILE A 35 14.05 -5.82 5.61
CA ILE A 35 12.84 -6.23 6.33
C ILE A 35 12.43 -7.59 5.76
N THR A 36 12.46 -8.62 6.60
CA THR A 36 12.21 -10.01 6.17
C THR A 36 11.22 -10.76 7.07
N ASP A 37 10.85 -10.19 8.21
CA ASP A 37 9.84 -10.77 9.07
C ASP A 37 8.46 -10.67 8.40
N GLU A 38 7.80 -11.81 8.21
CA GLU A 38 6.55 -11.88 7.47
C GLU A 38 5.41 -11.12 8.17
N GLN A 39 5.40 -11.07 9.50
CA GLN A 39 4.39 -10.34 10.27
C GLN A 39 4.61 -8.83 10.16
N GLU A 40 5.86 -8.38 10.18
CA GLU A 40 6.21 -6.97 9.92
C GLU A 40 5.83 -6.56 8.49
N ILE A 41 6.11 -7.40 7.50
CA ILE A 41 5.72 -7.14 6.11
C ILE A 41 4.19 -7.09 5.99
N ALA A 42 3.45 -8.00 6.62
CA ALA A 42 2.00 -7.97 6.64
C ALA A 42 1.49 -6.65 7.25
N PHE A 43 1.97 -6.26 8.44
CA PHE A 43 1.59 -5.01 9.07
C PHE A 43 1.84 -3.77 8.18
N ILE A 44 2.94 -3.77 7.42
CA ILE A 44 3.22 -2.71 6.44
C ILE A 44 2.20 -2.73 5.30
N LEU A 45 1.87 -3.91 4.76
CA LEU A 45 0.91 -4.05 3.67
C LEU A 45 -0.51 -3.64 4.09
N ASP A 46 -0.94 -3.94 5.32
CA ASP A 46 -2.21 -3.45 5.89
C ASP A 46 -2.28 -1.92 5.82
N GLY A 47 -1.21 -1.25 6.28
CA GLY A 47 -1.14 0.20 6.21
C GLY A 47 -1.05 0.77 4.79
N MET A 48 -0.56 0.01 3.80
CA MET A 48 -0.58 0.42 2.39
C MET A 48 -2.00 0.32 1.78
N LEU A 49 -2.79 -0.69 2.18
CA LEU A 49 -4.16 -0.89 1.68
C LEU A 49 -5.08 0.30 1.97
N ASP A 50 -4.90 0.95 3.13
CA ASP A 50 -5.65 2.17 3.53
C ASP A 50 -5.51 3.35 2.54
N PHE A 51 -4.49 3.32 1.68
CA PHE A 51 -4.20 4.36 0.71
C PHE A 51 -4.32 3.90 -0.75
N CYS A 52 -4.72 2.65 -1.02
CA CYS A 52 -4.75 2.08 -2.38
C CYS A 52 -5.81 2.67 -3.31
N GLN A 53 -6.74 3.50 -2.83
CA GLN A 53 -7.59 4.38 -3.64
C GLN A 53 -6.81 5.44 -4.41
N PHE A 54 -5.57 5.73 -3.99
CA PHE A 54 -4.67 6.63 -4.70
C PHE A 54 -3.74 5.81 -5.60
N ASP A 55 -3.78 6.08 -6.90
CA ASP A 55 -3.04 5.33 -7.94
C ASP A 55 -1.56 5.16 -7.61
N GLU A 56 -0.92 6.19 -7.05
CA GLU A 56 0.50 6.14 -6.71
C GLU A 56 0.80 5.10 -5.62
N MET A 57 -0.08 4.95 -4.62
CA MET A 57 0.06 3.90 -3.61
C MET A 57 -0.21 2.52 -4.23
N LEU A 58 -1.24 2.40 -5.06
CA LEU A 58 -1.58 1.13 -5.70
C LEU A 58 -0.42 0.59 -6.56
N LEU A 59 0.28 1.47 -7.27
CA LEU A 59 1.48 1.11 -8.04
C LEU A 59 2.59 0.58 -7.12
N LEU A 60 2.80 1.22 -5.96
CA LEU A 60 3.80 0.81 -4.99
C LEU A 60 3.45 -0.52 -4.32
N PHE A 61 2.17 -0.70 -3.95
CA PHE A 61 1.63 -1.95 -3.42
C PHE A 61 1.82 -3.12 -4.40
N LYS A 62 1.49 -2.90 -5.69
CA LYS A 62 1.73 -3.88 -6.76
C LYS A 62 3.21 -4.21 -6.92
N ARG A 63 4.10 -3.23 -6.77
CA ARG A 63 5.55 -3.43 -6.86
C ARG A 63 6.06 -4.35 -5.75
N VAL A 64 5.70 -4.08 -4.49
CA VAL A 64 6.14 -4.92 -3.36
C VAL A 64 5.56 -6.33 -3.46
N CYS A 65 4.28 -6.47 -3.81
CA CYS A 65 3.65 -7.78 -4.02
C CYS A 65 4.38 -8.62 -5.09
N ARG A 66 4.78 -8.01 -6.22
CA ARG A 66 5.55 -8.71 -7.26
C ARG A 66 6.93 -9.15 -6.77
N GLY A 67 7.60 -8.33 -5.97
CA GLY A 67 8.90 -8.68 -5.40
C GLY A 67 8.82 -9.79 -4.33
N LEU A 68 7.73 -9.81 -3.55
CA LEU A 68 7.49 -10.83 -2.53
C LEU A 68 6.99 -12.16 -3.10
N TYR A 69 6.37 -12.16 -4.29
CA TYR A 69 5.62 -13.31 -4.81
C TYR A 69 6.38 -14.64 -4.82
N LEU A 70 7.68 -14.62 -5.14
CA LEU A 70 8.48 -15.85 -5.18
C LEU A 70 8.79 -16.40 -3.78
N LYS A 71 8.87 -15.54 -2.76
CA LYS A 71 9.24 -15.92 -1.39
C LYS A 71 8.03 -16.15 -0.50
N HIS A 72 7.00 -15.30 -0.62
CA HIS A 72 5.81 -15.30 0.20
C HIS A 72 4.54 -15.33 -0.69
N PRO A 73 4.35 -16.36 -1.53
CA PRO A 73 3.22 -16.42 -2.46
C PRO A 73 1.86 -16.42 -1.74
N GLY A 74 1.76 -17.03 -0.56
CA GLY A 74 0.55 -17.04 0.27
C GLY A 74 0.18 -15.64 0.76
N LEU A 75 1.15 -14.93 1.37
CA LEU A 75 0.97 -13.54 1.79
C LEU A 75 0.52 -12.65 0.62
N VAL A 76 1.18 -12.75 -0.53
CA VAL A 76 0.83 -11.96 -1.72
C VAL A 76 -0.57 -12.31 -2.22
N HIS A 77 -0.96 -13.59 -2.18
CA HIS A 77 -2.31 -14.01 -2.55
C HIS A 77 -3.36 -13.35 -1.65
N ASP A 78 -3.17 -13.43 -0.33
CA ASP A 78 -4.11 -12.89 0.65
C ASP A 78 -4.26 -11.38 0.49
N TYR A 79 -3.15 -10.65 0.35
CA TYR A 79 -3.20 -9.19 0.18
C TYR A 79 -3.78 -8.73 -1.15
N ILE A 80 -3.63 -9.51 -2.23
CA ILE A 80 -4.38 -9.25 -3.47
C ILE A 80 -5.87 -9.45 -3.22
N LEU A 81 -6.29 -10.48 -2.47
CA LEU A 81 -7.70 -10.69 -2.15
C LEU A 81 -8.25 -9.56 -1.27
N TYR A 82 -7.52 -9.12 -0.24
CA TYR A 82 -7.94 -8.00 0.61
C TYR A 82 -8.09 -6.69 -0.19
N TYR A 83 -7.15 -6.39 -1.09
CA TYR A 83 -7.31 -5.26 -2.01
C TYR A 83 -8.61 -5.38 -2.81
N ARG A 84 -8.89 -6.55 -3.38
CA ARG A 84 -10.09 -6.76 -4.21
C ARG A 84 -11.36 -6.67 -3.37
N GLU A 85 -11.39 -7.22 -2.16
CA GLU A 85 -12.53 -7.11 -1.26
C GLU A 85 -12.84 -5.64 -0.88
N MET A 86 -11.81 -4.81 -0.74
CA MET A 86 -11.99 -3.39 -0.40
C MET A 86 -12.36 -2.50 -1.60
N TRP A 87 -11.85 -2.82 -2.79
CA TRP A 87 -11.84 -1.88 -3.93
C TRP A 87 -12.46 -2.41 -5.23
N ASP A 88 -12.65 -3.72 -5.40
CA ASP A 88 -13.41 -4.24 -6.54
C ASP A 88 -14.92 -4.13 -6.22
N GLU A 89 -15.69 -3.58 -7.17
CA GLU A 89 -17.16 -3.60 -7.19
C GLU A 89 -17.71 -4.80 -8.00
#